data_AF-A0A848XTP8-F1
#
_entry.id   AF-A0A848XTP8-F1
#
_cell.length_a   1.000
_cell.length_b   1.000
_cell.length_c   1.000
_cell.angle_alpha   90.00
_cell.angle_beta   90.00
_cell.angle_gamma   90.00
#
_symmetry.space_group_name_H-M   'P 1'
#
loop_
_entity.id
_entity.type
_entity.pdbx_description
1 polymer ?
#
loop_
_entity_poly.entity_id
_entity_poly.type
_entity_poly.pdbx_seq_one_letter_code
_entity_poly.pdbx_strand_id
1 'polypeptide(L)'
;LRIRGSSSFSSDAEPLYVINGVPIRAAPGQALMGVNPRQITRIDVLKDAGATAIYGSRGANGVVLIFTVRREASPAEASPAPPRG
;
A
#
# COMPACT_ATOMS: atom_id res chain seq x y z
N LEU A 1 2.14 -30.35 1.88
CA LEU A 1 1.56 -29.22 1.11
C LEU A 1 2.68 -28.55 0.33
N ARG A 2 2.60 -28.50 -1.01
CA ARG A 2 3.54 -27.76 -1.84
C ARG A 2 2.76 -26.73 -2.64
N ILE A 3 2.91 -25.46 -2.26
CA ILE A 3 2.36 -24.33 -3.00
C ILE A 3 3.29 -24.12 -4.20
N ARG A 4 2.83 -24.52 -5.38
CA ARG A 4 3.54 -24.28 -6.63
C ARG A 4 3.53 -22.79 -6.94
N GLY A 5 4.70 -22.31 -7.35
CA GLY A 5 4.86 -21.40 -8.49
C GLY A 5 4.34 -19.99 -8.28
N SER A 6 5.26 -19.09 -7.90
CA SER A 6 5.44 -17.80 -8.57
C SER A 6 4.19 -17.29 -9.30
N SER A 7 3.30 -16.60 -8.57
CA SER A 7 2.22 -15.81 -9.15
C SER A 7 2.81 -14.56 -9.80
N SER A 8 3.59 -14.76 -10.86
CA SER A 8 3.88 -13.74 -11.86
C SER A 8 2.72 -13.69 -12.87
N PHE A 9 1.48 -13.74 -12.38
CA PHE A 9 0.30 -13.47 -13.20
C PHE A 9 0.02 -11.97 -13.10
N SER A 10 0.58 -11.24 -14.07
CA SER A 10 0.40 -9.80 -14.32
C SER A 10 1.22 -8.85 -13.45
N SER A 11 2.52 -8.74 -13.75
CA SER A 11 3.32 -7.58 -13.37
C SER A 11 2.89 -6.28 -14.08
N ASP A 12 1.94 -6.33 -15.01
CA ASP A 12 1.48 -5.20 -15.83
C ASP A 12 0.14 -4.59 -15.37
N ALA A 13 -0.60 -5.27 -14.49
CA ALA A 13 -1.93 -4.82 -14.04
C ALA A 13 -2.04 -4.67 -12.52
N GLU A 14 -0.98 -4.24 -11.85
CA GLU A 14 -1.10 -3.89 -10.43
C GLU A 14 -1.97 -2.64 -10.26
N PRO A 15 -2.93 -2.66 -9.32
CA PRO A 15 -3.71 -1.48 -9.00
C PRO A 15 -2.85 -0.46 -8.25
N LEU A 16 -3.22 0.81 -8.32
CA LEU A 16 -2.61 1.85 -7.51
C LEU A 16 -3.05 1.70 -6.05
N TYR A 17 -2.11 1.52 -5.14
CA TYR A 17 -2.38 1.55 -3.70
C TYR A 17 -2.29 2.98 -3.17
N VAL A 18 -3.29 3.40 -2.39
CA VAL A 18 -3.36 4.72 -1.79
C VAL A 18 -3.65 4.57 -0.30
N ILE A 19 -2.74 5.04 0.55
CA ILE A 19 -2.85 4.93 2.01
C ILE A 19 -3.07 6.32 2.59
N ASN A 20 -4.19 6.53 3.27
CA ASN A 20 -4.57 7.84 3.83
C ASN A 20 -4.46 8.99 2.81
N GLY A 21 -4.85 8.73 1.56
CA GLY A 21 -4.77 9.68 0.45
C GLY A 21 -3.39 9.80 -0.22
N VAL A 22 -2.36 9.12 0.30
CA VAL A 22 -1.01 9.13 -0.28
C VAL A 22 -0.81 7.91 -1.18
N PRO A 23 -0.55 8.08 -2.48
CA PRO A 23 -0.28 6.98 -3.38
C PRO A 23 1.07 6.34 -3.04
N ILE A 24 1.07 5.03 -2.81
CA ILE A 24 2.27 4.25 -2.53
C ILE A 24 2.74 3.62 -3.83
N ARG A 25 4.01 3.89 -4.17
CA ARG A 25 4.73 3.15 -5.20
C ARG A 25 5.65 2.17 -4.51
N ALA A 26 5.19 0.94 -4.34
CA ALA A 26 6.00 -0.13 -3.81
C ALA A 26 6.06 -1.26 -4.82
N ALA A 27 7.10 -2.07 -4.73
CA ALA A 27 7.18 -3.29 -5.51
C ALA A 27 6.01 -4.23 -5.12
N PRO A 28 5.61 -5.15 -6.02
CA PRO A 28 4.63 -6.18 -5.74
C PRO A 28 4.86 -6.84 -4.38
N GLY A 29 3.83 -6.82 -3.52
CA GLY A 29 3.88 -7.37 -2.17
C GLY A 29 4.58 -6.51 -1.10
N GLN A 30 5.20 -5.38 -1.46
CA GLN A 30 5.86 -4.46 -0.52
C GLN A 30 5.00 -3.27 -0.09
N ALA A 31 3.90 -2.99 -0.80
CA ALA A 31 3.03 -1.83 -0.54
C ALA A 31 2.45 -1.77 0.89
N LEU A 32 2.35 -2.93 1.53
CA LEU A 32 1.76 -3.08 2.86
C LEU A 32 2.80 -3.37 3.95
N MET A 33 4.10 -3.47 3.63
CA MET A 33 5.13 -3.82 4.61
C MET A 33 5.29 -2.76 5.72
N GLY A 34 5.01 -1.49 5.42
CA GLY A 34 4.97 -0.41 6.40
C GLY A 34 3.61 -0.21 7.08
N VAL A 35 2.61 -1.04 6.76
CA VAL A 35 1.23 -0.86 7.22
C VAL A 35 0.92 -1.90 8.28
N ASN A 36 0.63 -1.44 9.49
CA ASN A 36 0.17 -2.34 10.54
C ASN A 36 -1.29 -2.76 10.25
N PRO A 37 -1.58 -4.05 10.05
CA PRO A 37 -2.95 -4.51 9.74
C PRO A 37 -3.94 -4.20 10.87
N ARG A 38 -3.48 -4.08 12.12
CA ARG A 38 -4.32 -3.68 13.27
C ARG A 38 -4.76 -2.22 13.23
N GLN A 39 -4.12 -1.42 12.38
CA GLN A 39 -4.46 -0.01 12.20
C GLN A 39 -5.35 0.21 10.99
N ILE A 40 -5.63 -0.80 10.17
CA ILE A 40 -6.51 -0.65 9.01
C ILE A 40 -7.94 -0.50 9.52
N THR A 41 -8.55 0.64 9.21
CA THR A 41 -9.95 0.93 9.53
C THR A 41 -10.85 0.44 8.42
N ARG A 42 -10.46 0.70 7.17
CA ARG A 42 -11.26 0.36 5.99
C ARG A 42 -10.39 0.23 4.76
N ILE A 43 -10.82 -0.65 3.85
CA ILE A 43 -10.25 -0.79 2.51
C ILE A 43 -11.38 -0.58 1.52
N ASP A 44 -11.18 0.33 0.57
CA ASP A 44 -12.09 0.56 -0.55
C ASP A 44 -11.37 0.22 -1.86
N VAL A 45 -12.08 -0.44 -2.77
CA VAL A 45 -11.53 -0.82 -4.08
C VAL A 45 -12.34 -0.13 -5.15
N LEU A 46 -11.68 0.77 -5.87
CA LEU A 46 -12.26 1.49 -6.99
C LEU A 46 -11.94 0.75 -8.28
N LYS A 47 -12.99 0.33 -8.99
CA LYS A 47 -12.90 -0.37 -10.29
C LYS A 47 -13.58 0.41 -11.41
N ASP A 48 -14.55 1.25 -11.06
CA ASP A 48 -15.28 2.07 -12.02
C ASP A 48 -14.40 3.21 -12.55
N ALA A 49 -14.46 3.43 -13.87
CA ALA A 49 -13.67 4.44 -14.56
C ALA A 49 -13.87 5.85 -13.97
N GLY A 50 -15.08 6.18 -13.50
CA GLY A 50 -15.36 7.47 -12.87
C GLY A 50 -14.65 7.65 -11.53
N ALA A 51 -14.56 6.59 -10.73
CA ALA A 51 -13.91 6.64 -9.41
C ALA A 51 -12.37 6.61 -9.53
N THR A 52 -11.84 5.95 -10.57
CA THR A 52 -10.39 5.90 -10.81
C THR A 52 -9.86 7.08 -11.60
N ALA A 53 -10.71 7.86 -12.30
CA ALA A 53 -10.31 9.00 -13.11
C ALA A 53 -9.48 10.05 -12.35
N ILE A 54 -9.77 10.27 -11.06
CA ILE A 54 -9.01 11.20 -10.21
C ILE A 54 -7.54 10.77 -9.98
N TYR A 55 -7.25 9.49 -10.19
CA TYR A 55 -5.90 8.91 -10.08
C TYR A 55 -5.20 8.76 -11.44
N GLY A 56 -5.85 9.18 -12.54
CA GLY A 56 -5.30 9.19 -13.89
C GLY A 56 -4.94 7.81 -14.42
N SER A 57 -3.94 7.74 -15.31
CA SER A 57 -3.49 6.48 -15.94
C SER A 57 -3.06 5.40 -14.96
N ARG A 58 -2.64 5.78 -13.74
CA ARG A 58 -2.25 4.83 -12.69
C ARG A 58 -3.44 4.11 -12.06
N GLY A 59 -4.63 4.72 -12.10
CA GLY A 59 -5.87 4.09 -11.68
C GLY A 59 -6.53 3.25 -12.77
N ALA A 60 -5.95 3.16 -13.98
CA ALA A 60 -6.53 2.40 -15.10
C ALA A 60 -6.65 0.91 -14.78
N ASN A 61 -5.73 0.37 -13.96
CA ASN A 61 -5.74 -1.00 -13.48
C ASN A 61 -6.58 -1.19 -12.20
N GLY A 62 -7.25 -0.13 -11.73
CA GLY A 62 -7.96 -0.07 -10.46
C GLY A 62 -7.16 0.65 -9.36
N VAL A 63 -7.86 1.07 -8.30
CA VAL A 63 -7.26 1.77 -7.15
C VAL A 63 -7.71 1.10 -5.87
N VAL A 64 -6.75 0.79 -4.99
CA VAL A 64 -7.01 0.25 -3.66
C VAL A 64 -6.71 1.33 -2.64
N LEU A 65 -7.76 1.86 -2.04
CA LEU A 65 -7.71 2.84 -0.96
C LEU A 65 -7.66 2.12 0.38
N ILE A 66 -6.68 2.49 1.20
CA ILE A 66 -6.49 1.95 2.54
C ILE A 66 -6.54 3.11 3.51
N PHE A 67 -7.53 3.07 4.39
CA PHE A 67 -7.69 4.03 5.47
C PHE A 67 -7.14 3.38 6.74
N THR A 68 -6.18 4.04 7.37
CA THR A 68 -5.62 3.58 8.63
C THR A 68 -5.82 4.61 9.73
N VAL A 69 -5.98 4.14 10.97
CA VAL A 69 -5.86 5.01 12.13
C VAL A 69 -4.42 5.46 12.22
N ARG A 70 -4.19 6.78 12.11
CA ARG A 70 -2.93 7.37 12.55
C ARG A 70 -2.94 7.31 14.08
N ARG A 71 -2.37 6.24 14.64
CA ARG A 71 -1.75 6.40 15.95
C ARG A 71 -0.49 7.20 15.69
N GLU A 72 -0.38 8.33 16.36
CA GLU A 72 0.81 9.17 16.36
C GLU A 72 2.02 8.23 16.44
N ALA A 73 2.83 8.23 15.38
CA ALA A 73 4.08 7.50 15.42
C ALA A 73 4.87 8.17 16.53
N SER A 74 4.89 7.54 17.71
CA SER A 74 5.64 8.05 18.85
C SER A 74 7.05 8.37 18.36
N PRO A 75 7.61 9.56 18.66
CA PRO A 75 8.93 9.97 18.18
C PRO A 75 10.10 9.02 18.57
N ALA A 76 9.82 7.94 19.30
CA ALA A 76 10.78 6.95 19.77
C ALA A 76 11.44 6.12 18.64
N GLU A 77 10.88 6.06 17.43
CA GLU A 77 11.47 5.29 16.31
C GLU A 77 12.40 6.13 15.42
N ALA A 78 12.44 7.46 15.62
CA ALA A 78 13.31 8.38 14.88
C ALA A 78 14.67 8.63 15.57
N SER A 79 15.03 7.86 16.60
CA SER A 79 16.35 7.94 17.22
C SER A 79 17.30 6.95 16.52
N PRO A 80 18.13 7.37 15.55
CA PRO A 80 19.24 6.55 15.10
C PRO A 80 20.15 6.31 16.31
N ALA A 81 20.32 5.03 16.65
CA ALA A 81 21.22 4.60 17.72
C ALA A 81 22.60 5.28 17.56
N PRO A 82 23.23 5.75 18.65
CA PRO A 82 24.51 6.43 18.55
C PRO A 82 25.59 5.48 18.00
N PRO A 83 26.56 6.00 17.22
CA PRO A 83 27.68 5.20 16.75
C PRO A 83 28.45 4.66 17.95
N ARG A 84 28.68 3.34 17.98
CA ARG A 84 29.58 2.71 18.94
C ARG A 84 30.99 3.27 18.68
N GLY A 85 31.63 3.71 19.76
CA GLY A 85 32.98 4.28 19.76
C GLY A 85 34.07 3.30 19.35
#